data_AF-A0A1Q3MP56-F1
#
_entry.id   AF-A0A1Q3MP56-F1
#
_cell.length_a   1.000
_cell.length_b   1.000
_cell.length_c   1.000
_cell.angle_alpha   90.00
_cell.angle_beta   90.00
_cell.angle_gamma   90.00
#
_symmetry.space_group_name_H-M   'P 1'
#
loop_
_entity.id
_entity.type
_entity.pdbx_description
1 polymer ?
#
loop_
_entity_poly.entity_id
_entity_poly.type
_entity_poly.pdbx_seq_one_letter_code
_entity_poly.pdbx_strand_id
1 'polypeptide(L)'
;MSSQDLNDPHRKAVPKFAAFAWIVLVYNLAAVAWGVFVRASKSGDGCGSHWPLCDGNSDPLNGPIARIIESSHRISTALCGVFVIAMLVMAIKNFPKRHQARIASWVAFGFVLLEGGIGWALVKFQLVTENDSAARAGIMSFHVVSTFLLLSAIAMAAMAATGSGRLKLRGQGGLAATLGVGFLGIVVLGVSGAISALGHTLMPVKNVLEVASNPDTFWMVRLQPLHPYLSLAVGLYLALVAGLAIHLRPSSLVRKSFLIMLVTFGGQLLIGLLNIQLMAPIWMQMIHLVLGDIVFVSLVVAAAAALLESTPRREGHMDPAERVGFNTWGERFDAYVALTKPRVISLLIFTAGAAMFAAKPGWPGLIPFLAVMVGGYFSAGAANTMNMVVDRDIDGRMNRTSTRPTVTQSISTSAALNFSLLLTLGSFAVLWAGANLWAAMIALFGQTFYVCVYTLILKRRTWQNIVIGGAAGSVPPMVGWVAVTGSLNAMAWWMFALIFLWTPVHFWALALLLKDDYQEAGVPMLPVVKGERATVAQISFYTALTVALSLLPFFAGMAGLIFLISTIVLDVILVRFCARLARHTERPQASALFHYSMLYLAALFLMFAVDQRWIFGSL
;
A
#
# COMPACT_ATOMS: atom_id res chain seq x y z
N MET A 1 -20.44 15.13 39.12
CA MET A 1 -21.48 14.56 38.24
C MET A 1 -22.75 14.46 39.06
N SER A 2 -23.82 15.17 38.71
CA SER A 2 -25.05 15.18 39.51
C SER A 2 -25.86 13.90 39.26
N SER A 3 -26.74 13.53 40.18
CA SER A 3 -27.67 12.40 40.04
C SER A 3 -28.68 12.58 38.88
N GLN A 4 -28.87 13.80 38.39
CA GLN A 4 -29.70 14.09 37.20
C GLN A 4 -29.00 13.71 35.89
N ASP A 5 -27.67 13.73 35.82
CA ASP A 5 -26.89 13.29 34.63
C ASP A 5 -26.93 11.78 34.37
N LEU A 6 -27.35 10.98 35.37
CA LEU A 6 -27.41 9.52 35.31
C LEU A 6 -28.76 8.99 34.76
N ASN A 7 -29.78 9.83 34.69
CA ASN A 7 -31.15 9.44 34.32
C ASN A 7 -31.65 9.97 32.96
N ASP A 8 -30.79 10.60 32.16
CA ASP A 8 -31.13 11.02 30.79
C ASP A 8 -31.46 9.78 29.91
N PRO A 9 -32.71 9.66 29.41
CA PRO A 9 -33.12 8.58 28.51
C PRO A 9 -32.26 8.49 27.24
N HIS A 10 -31.78 9.63 26.71
CA HIS A 10 -30.91 9.67 25.54
C HIS A 10 -29.57 9.00 25.82
N ARG A 11 -29.03 9.14 27.03
CA ARG A 11 -27.75 8.55 27.45
C ARG A 11 -27.82 7.03 27.63
N LYS A 12 -28.98 6.49 28.02
CA LYS A 12 -29.25 5.03 28.12
C LYS A 12 -29.57 4.39 26.76
N ALA A 13 -30.08 5.14 25.79
CA ALA A 13 -30.42 4.64 24.46
C ALA A 13 -29.20 4.42 23.55
N VAL A 14 -28.15 5.22 23.74
CA VAL A 14 -26.93 5.18 22.92
C VAL A 14 -26.19 3.82 22.98
N PRO A 15 -25.88 3.25 24.16
CA PRO A 15 -25.21 1.95 24.25
C PRO A 15 -26.05 0.81 23.65
N LYS A 16 -27.37 0.85 23.85
CA LYS A 16 -28.30 -0.15 23.31
C LYS A 16 -28.35 -0.12 21.79
N PHE A 17 -28.40 1.08 21.19
CA PHE A 17 -28.35 1.23 19.75
C PHE A 17 -27.02 0.73 19.16
N ALA A 18 -25.88 1.13 19.76
CA ALA A 18 -24.57 0.71 19.29
C ALA A 18 -24.41 -0.82 19.34
N ALA A 19 -24.81 -1.45 20.45
CA ALA A 19 -24.81 -2.90 20.60
C ALA A 19 -25.69 -3.59 19.54
N PHE A 20 -26.91 -3.08 19.32
CA PHE A 20 -27.79 -3.61 18.29
C PHE A 20 -27.19 -3.49 16.89
N ALA A 21 -26.61 -2.34 16.54
CA ALA A 21 -25.95 -2.14 15.24
C ALA A 21 -24.77 -3.11 15.02
N TRP A 22 -23.99 -3.43 16.06
CA TRP A 22 -22.95 -4.47 15.98
C TRP A 22 -23.54 -5.87 15.75
N ILE A 23 -24.67 -6.20 16.39
CA ILE A 23 -25.39 -7.48 16.13
C ILE A 23 -25.87 -7.53 14.68
N VAL A 24 -26.44 -6.44 14.16
CA VAL A 24 -26.87 -6.35 12.75
C VAL A 24 -25.68 -6.57 11.82
N LEU A 25 -24.51 -5.99 12.12
CA LEU A 25 -23.30 -6.19 11.32
C LEU A 25 -22.86 -7.67 11.30
N VAL A 26 -22.77 -8.31 12.47
CA VAL A 26 -22.37 -9.72 12.60
C VAL A 26 -23.36 -10.64 11.86
N TYR A 27 -24.66 -10.37 11.96
CA TYR A 27 -25.67 -11.14 11.25
C TYR A 27 -25.54 -10.99 9.73
N ASN A 28 -25.30 -9.78 9.22
CA ASN A 28 -25.08 -9.57 7.79
C ASN A 28 -23.82 -10.28 7.30
N LEU A 29 -22.72 -10.28 8.08
CA LEU A 29 -21.51 -11.05 7.75
C LEU A 29 -21.80 -12.56 7.65
N ALA A 30 -22.63 -13.10 8.56
CA ALA A 30 -23.04 -14.50 8.49
C ALA A 30 -23.90 -14.80 7.25
N ALA A 31 -24.82 -13.89 6.89
CA ALA A 31 -25.63 -14.00 5.68
C ALA A 31 -24.78 -13.94 4.40
N VAL A 32 -23.74 -13.10 4.37
CA VAL A 32 -22.77 -13.03 3.26
C VAL A 32 -21.99 -14.35 3.13
N ALA A 33 -21.51 -14.90 4.26
CA ALA A 33 -20.86 -16.21 4.26
C ALA A 33 -21.77 -17.30 3.68
N TRP A 34 -23.05 -17.29 4.06
CA TRP A 34 -24.04 -18.22 3.52
C TRP A 34 -24.31 -18.01 2.02
N GLY A 35 -24.31 -16.77 1.54
CA GLY A 35 -24.41 -16.47 0.10
C GLY A 35 -23.24 -17.03 -0.71
N VAL A 36 -22.01 -17.04 -0.16
CA VAL A 36 -20.87 -17.73 -0.77
C VAL A 36 -21.10 -19.21 -0.87
N PHE A 37 -21.62 -19.82 0.20
CA PHE A 37 -21.95 -21.24 0.21
C PHE A 37 -22.92 -21.57 -0.91
N VAL A 38 -24.04 -20.83 -1.04
CA VAL A 38 -25.05 -21.00 -2.12
C VAL A 38 -24.40 -20.98 -3.51
N ARG A 39 -23.51 -20.02 -3.76
CA ARG A 39 -22.81 -19.92 -5.05
C ARG A 39 -21.86 -21.09 -5.28
N ALA A 40 -21.00 -21.37 -4.31
CA ALA A 40 -19.93 -22.35 -4.43
C ALA A 40 -20.45 -23.79 -4.43
N SER A 41 -21.60 -24.06 -3.80
CA SER A 41 -22.33 -25.33 -3.89
C SER A 41 -23.19 -25.46 -5.14
N LYS A 42 -23.14 -24.47 -6.05
CA LYS A 42 -23.97 -24.39 -7.27
C LYS A 42 -25.48 -24.54 -6.99
N SER A 43 -25.94 -23.96 -5.89
CA SER A 43 -27.35 -24.02 -5.46
C SER A 43 -28.13 -22.73 -5.72
N GLY A 44 -27.57 -21.81 -6.51
CA GLY A 44 -28.17 -20.49 -6.76
C GLY A 44 -29.44 -20.48 -7.61
N ASP A 45 -29.83 -21.62 -8.18
CA ASP A 45 -31.06 -21.85 -8.96
C ASP A 45 -31.93 -22.98 -8.37
N GLY A 46 -31.71 -23.37 -7.10
CA GLY A 46 -32.52 -24.37 -6.42
C GLY A 46 -34.03 -24.07 -6.37
N CYS A 47 -34.41 -22.81 -6.57
CA CYS A 47 -35.77 -22.30 -6.68
C CYS A 47 -36.15 -21.81 -8.10
N GLY A 48 -35.35 -22.16 -9.10
CA GLY A 48 -35.52 -21.71 -10.49
C GLY A 48 -35.54 -20.18 -10.61
N SER A 49 -36.33 -19.65 -11.55
CA SER A 49 -36.51 -18.20 -11.75
C SER A 49 -37.60 -17.56 -10.86
N HIS A 50 -38.10 -18.30 -9.87
CA HIS A 50 -39.25 -17.90 -9.08
C HIS A 50 -38.81 -17.07 -7.87
N TRP A 51 -39.34 -15.85 -7.77
CA TRP A 51 -39.01 -14.89 -6.72
C TRP A 51 -40.27 -14.08 -6.34
N PRO A 52 -40.55 -13.81 -5.06
CA PRO A 52 -39.72 -14.13 -3.89
C PRO A 52 -39.88 -15.58 -3.40
N LEU A 53 -40.96 -16.27 -3.79
CA LEU A 53 -41.28 -17.65 -3.38
C LEU A 53 -40.73 -18.68 -4.39
N CYS A 54 -40.27 -19.83 -3.89
CA CYS A 54 -39.81 -20.97 -4.69
C CYS A 54 -41.02 -21.76 -5.21
N ASP A 55 -41.55 -21.37 -6.37
CA ASP A 55 -42.71 -21.99 -7.03
C ASP A 55 -44.04 -21.90 -6.26
N GLY A 56 -44.19 -20.90 -5.39
CA GLY A 56 -45.39 -20.74 -4.56
C GLY A 56 -45.56 -21.81 -3.47
N ASN A 57 -44.55 -22.65 -3.23
CA ASN A 57 -44.59 -23.67 -2.17
C ASN A 57 -44.50 -22.99 -0.78
N SER A 58 -45.44 -23.32 0.11
CA SER A 58 -45.51 -22.77 1.47
C SER A 58 -44.47 -23.37 2.42
N ASP A 59 -43.83 -24.47 2.03
CA ASP A 59 -42.75 -25.11 2.78
C ASP A 59 -41.42 -25.11 1.98
N PRO A 60 -40.70 -23.98 1.95
CA PRO A 60 -39.51 -23.79 1.12
C PRO A 60 -38.29 -24.57 1.62
N LEU A 61 -38.35 -25.19 2.80
CA LEU A 61 -37.28 -26.01 3.40
C LEU A 61 -37.48 -27.51 3.18
N ASN A 62 -38.56 -27.90 2.51
CA ASN A 62 -38.81 -29.27 2.08
C ASN A 62 -38.55 -29.42 0.57
N GLY A 63 -37.62 -30.31 0.22
CA GLY A 63 -37.25 -30.58 -1.18
C GLY A 63 -35.77 -30.93 -1.37
N PRO A 64 -35.26 -30.86 -2.61
CA PRO A 64 -33.85 -31.09 -2.92
C PRO A 64 -32.92 -30.14 -2.14
N ILE A 65 -31.71 -30.62 -1.82
CA ILE A 65 -30.72 -29.87 -1.03
C ILE A 65 -30.46 -28.47 -1.60
N ALA A 66 -30.36 -28.33 -2.93
CA ALA A 66 -30.15 -27.03 -3.57
C ALA A 66 -31.27 -26.02 -3.27
N ARG A 67 -32.54 -26.47 -3.24
CA ARG A 67 -33.68 -25.64 -2.86
C ARG A 67 -33.60 -25.21 -1.41
N ILE A 68 -33.27 -26.13 -0.51
CA ILE A 68 -33.12 -25.84 0.93
C ILE A 68 -32.03 -24.78 1.16
N ILE A 69 -30.89 -24.92 0.47
CA ILE A 69 -29.77 -23.97 0.54
C ILE A 69 -30.20 -22.58 0.03
N GLU A 70 -30.83 -22.49 -1.14
CA GLU A 70 -31.26 -21.20 -1.69
C GLU A 70 -32.36 -20.55 -0.84
N SER A 71 -33.38 -21.31 -0.45
CA SER A 71 -34.49 -20.86 0.41
C SER A 71 -33.99 -20.33 1.75
N SER A 72 -33.10 -21.06 2.42
CA SER A 72 -32.53 -20.62 3.69
C SER A 72 -31.72 -19.32 3.53
N HIS A 73 -31.05 -19.13 2.39
CA HIS A 73 -30.37 -17.87 2.10
C HIS A 73 -31.35 -16.72 1.89
N ARG A 74 -32.44 -16.91 1.14
CA ARG A 74 -33.50 -15.91 0.98
C ARG A 74 -34.12 -15.50 2.33
N ILE A 75 -34.36 -16.46 3.21
CA ILE A 75 -34.86 -16.20 4.57
C ILE A 75 -33.83 -15.39 5.37
N SER A 76 -32.56 -15.79 5.36
CA SER A 76 -31.49 -15.09 6.09
C SER A 76 -31.28 -13.66 5.61
N THR A 77 -31.37 -13.41 4.30
CA THR A 77 -31.22 -12.06 3.71
C THR A 77 -32.46 -11.20 3.94
N ALA A 78 -33.66 -11.78 3.95
CA ALA A 78 -34.88 -11.07 4.36
C ALA A 78 -34.79 -10.60 5.83
N LEU A 79 -34.26 -11.44 6.72
CA LEU A 79 -34.01 -11.07 8.11
C LEU A 79 -32.97 -9.95 8.26
N CYS A 80 -31.96 -9.88 7.37
CA CYS A 80 -31.04 -8.74 7.32
C CYS A 80 -31.82 -7.43 7.09
N GLY A 81 -32.79 -7.43 6.17
CA GLY A 81 -33.69 -6.30 5.92
C GLY A 81 -34.49 -5.90 7.15
N VAL A 82 -35.08 -6.87 7.86
CA VAL A 82 -35.83 -6.63 9.11
C VAL A 82 -34.94 -5.99 10.18
N PHE A 83 -33.72 -6.49 10.37
CA PHE A 83 -32.78 -5.92 11.35
C PHE A 83 -32.31 -4.52 10.98
N VAL A 84 -32.07 -4.24 9.69
CA VAL A 84 -31.72 -2.89 9.23
C VAL A 84 -32.90 -1.91 9.41
N ILE A 85 -34.14 -2.35 9.16
CA ILE A 85 -35.35 -1.54 9.42
C ILE A 85 -35.49 -1.26 10.93
N ALA A 86 -35.34 -2.27 11.79
CA ALA A 86 -35.36 -2.09 13.24
C ALA A 86 -34.28 -1.10 13.70
N MET A 87 -33.06 -1.22 13.16
CA MET A 87 -31.96 -0.30 13.43
C MET A 87 -32.34 1.12 12.99
N LEU A 88 -32.90 1.31 11.80
CA LEU A 88 -33.33 2.60 11.30
C LEU A 88 -34.43 3.23 12.19
N VAL A 89 -35.42 2.46 12.60
CA VAL A 89 -36.48 2.92 13.52
C VAL A 89 -35.88 3.35 14.86
N MET A 90 -34.95 2.57 15.41
CA MET A 90 -34.21 2.97 16.61
C MET A 90 -33.41 4.25 16.38
N ALA A 91 -32.77 4.41 15.21
CA ALA A 91 -31.99 5.60 14.91
C ALA A 91 -32.87 6.86 14.81
N ILE A 92 -34.05 6.74 14.19
CA ILE A 92 -35.02 7.82 14.05
C ILE A 92 -35.55 8.27 15.42
N LYS A 93 -35.82 7.31 16.32
CA LYS A 93 -36.33 7.58 17.67
C LYS A 93 -35.29 8.21 18.60
N ASN A 94 -34.02 7.80 18.47
CA ASN A 94 -32.99 8.16 19.46
C ASN A 94 -32.05 9.28 19.01
N PHE A 95 -31.97 9.61 17.72
CA PHE A 95 -31.04 10.61 17.19
C PHE A 95 -31.71 11.68 16.30
N PRO A 96 -31.22 12.95 16.35
CA PRO A 96 -31.75 14.02 15.52
C PRO A 96 -31.46 13.80 14.03
N LYS A 97 -32.22 14.47 13.15
CA LYS A 97 -32.19 14.26 11.68
C LYS A 97 -30.78 14.34 11.05
N ARG A 98 -29.88 15.17 11.60
CA ARG A 98 -28.51 15.37 11.08
C ARG A 98 -27.45 14.55 11.81
N HIS A 99 -27.84 13.70 12.76
CA HIS A 99 -26.91 12.84 13.46
C HIS A 99 -26.35 11.77 12.54
N GLN A 100 -25.05 11.48 12.65
CA GLN A 100 -24.37 10.57 11.73
C GLN A 100 -24.87 9.13 11.85
N ALA A 101 -25.24 8.68 13.05
CA ALA A 101 -25.84 7.36 13.23
C ALA A 101 -27.13 7.20 12.43
N ARG A 102 -27.98 8.23 12.41
CA ARG A 102 -29.25 8.22 11.66
C ARG A 102 -29.03 8.28 10.16
N ILE A 103 -28.09 9.10 9.69
CA ILE A 103 -27.72 9.14 8.28
C ILE A 103 -27.17 7.78 7.82
N ALA A 104 -26.26 7.20 8.59
CA ALA A 104 -25.68 5.90 8.30
C ALA A 104 -26.73 4.77 8.28
N SER A 105 -27.72 4.79 9.20
CA SER A 105 -28.84 3.83 9.14
C SER A 105 -29.73 3.99 7.91
N TRP A 106 -29.96 5.22 7.43
CA TRP A 106 -30.67 5.45 6.16
C TRP A 106 -29.88 4.94 4.96
N VAL A 107 -28.56 5.16 4.95
CA VAL A 107 -27.67 4.63 3.91
C VAL A 107 -27.69 3.10 3.92
N ALA A 108 -27.59 2.47 5.09
CA ALA A 108 -27.70 1.02 5.24
C ALA A 108 -29.06 0.50 4.74
N PHE A 109 -30.15 1.21 5.04
CA PHE A 109 -31.48 0.85 4.51
C PHE A 109 -31.54 0.95 2.98
N GLY A 110 -30.94 1.98 2.37
CA GLY A 110 -30.84 2.08 0.92
C GLY A 110 -30.08 0.89 0.31
N PHE A 111 -28.93 0.54 0.88
CA PHE A 111 -28.14 -0.59 0.39
C PHE A 111 -28.82 -1.95 0.61
N VAL A 112 -29.52 -2.19 1.73
CA VAL A 112 -30.21 -3.49 1.92
C VAL A 112 -31.34 -3.70 0.90
N LEU A 113 -32.02 -2.63 0.47
CA LEU A 113 -32.97 -2.69 -0.63
C LEU A 113 -32.27 -2.96 -1.97
N LEU A 114 -31.12 -2.34 -2.20
CA LEU A 114 -30.30 -2.58 -3.39
C LEU A 114 -29.83 -4.03 -3.46
N GLU A 115 -29.32 -4.60 -2.36
CA GLU A 115 -28.93 -6.01 -2.27
C GLU A 115 -30.10 -6.94 -2.61
N GLY A 116 -31.30 -6.65 -2.10
CA GLY A 116 -32.52 -7.39 -2.44
C GLY A 116 -32.85 -7.33 -3.93
N GLY A 117 -32.69 -6.15 -4.56
CA GLY A 117 -32.87 -5.95 -6.00
C GLY A 117 -31.82 -6.68 -6.84
N ILE A 118 -30.56 -6.69 -6.41
CA ILE A 118 -29.47 -7.43 -7.06
C ILE A 118 -29.72 -8.94 -6.97
N GLY A 119 -30.12 -9.45 -5.79
CA GLY A 119 -30.49 -10.85 -5.58
C GLY A 119 -31.67 -11.28 -6.45
N TRP A 120 -32.71 -10.44 -6.56
CA TRP A 120 -33.81 -10.65 -7.50
C TRP A 120 -33.32 -10.73 -8.96
N ALA A 121 -32.47 -9.80 -9.39
CA ALA A 121 -31.96 -9.76 -10.75
C ALA A 121 -31.11 -11.00 -11.08
N LEU A 122 -30.24 -11.45 -10.16
CA LEU A 122 -29.44 -12.67 -10.32
C LEU A 122 -30.30 -13.89 -10.65
N VAL A 123 -31.39 -14.07 -9.90
CA VAL A 123 -32.33 -15.19 -10.07
C VAL A 123 -33.20 -15.00 -11.32
N LYS A 124 -33.81 -13.83 -11.47
CA LYS A 124 -34.78 -13.56 -12.54
C LYS A 124 -34.17 -13.65 -13.93
N PHE A 125 -32.91 -13.22 -14.07
CA PHE A 125 -32.17 -13.29 -15.33
C PHE A 125 -31.28 -14.53 -15.44
N GLN A 126 -31.42 -15.50 -14.52
CA GLN A 126 -30.67 -16.77 -14.54
C GLN A 126 -29.15 -16.57 -14.63
N LEU A 127 -28.62 -15.55 -13.94
CA LEU A 127 -27.20 -15.23 -13.87
C LEU A 127 -26.52 -16.00 -12.72
N VAL A 128 -26.88 -17.27 -12.57
CA VAL A 128 -26.46 -18.16 -11.48
C VAL A 128 -25.86 -19.45 -12.05
N THR A 129 -25.42 -20.35 -11.15
CA THR A 129 -24.89 -21.69 -11.49
C THR A 129 -23.86 -21.74 -12.61
N GLU A 130 -24.23 -22.18 -13.82
CA GLU A 130 -23.32 -22.41 -14.95
C GLU A 130 -23.21 -21.21 -15.90
N ASN A 131 -23.93 -20.11 -15.67
CA ASN A 131 -23.88 -18.93 -16.54
C ASN A 131 -22.47 -18.31 -16.51
N ASP A 132 -21.77 -18.28 -17.65
CA ASP A 132 -20.39 -17.79 -17.78
C ASP A 132 -20.30 -16.38 -18.38
N SER A 133 -21.44 -15.70 -18.49
CA SER A 133 -21.54 -14.40 -19.16
C SER A 133 -20.79 -13.30 -18.42
N ALA A 134 -20.34 -12.30 -19.19
CA ALA A 134 -19.82 -11.06 -18.62
C ALA A 134 -20.86 -10.31 -17.76
N ALA A 135 -22.16 -10.48 -18.06
CA ALA A 135 -23.24 -9.90 -17.27
C ALA A 135 -23.26 -10.45 -15.84
N ARG A 136 -23.05 -11.77 -15.66
CA ARG A 136 -22.92 -12.39 -14.34
C ARG A 136 -21.71 -11.85 -13.57
N ALA A 137 -20.55 -11.76 -14.22
CA ALA A 137 -19.36 -11.21 -13.58
C ALA A 137 -19.57 -9.74 -13.14
N GLY A 138 -20.22 -8.94 -14.00
CA GLY A 138 -20.56 -7.55 -13.70
C GLY A 138 -21.51 -7.40 -12.52
N ILE A 139 -22.64 -8.12 -12.52
CA ILE A 139 -23.62 -8.03 -11.43
C ILE A 139 -23.07 -8.59 -10.11
N MET A 140 -22.24 -9.64 -10.13
CA MET A 140 -21.56 -10.14 -8.92
C MET A 140 -20.55 -9.14 -8.38
N SER A 141 -19.82 -8.46 -9.26
CA SER A 141 -18.89 -7.39 -8.88
C SER A 141 -19.64 -6.20 -8.26
N PHE A 142 -20.79 -5.85 -8.82
CA PHE A 142 -21.65 -4.82 -8.25
C PHE A 142 -22.24 -5.24 -6.90
N HIS A 143 -22.65 -6.51 -6.77
CA HIS A 143 -23.13 -7.10 -5.52
C HIS A 143 -22.10 -6.97 -4.42
N VAL A 144 -20.86 -7.46 -4.60
CA VAL A 144 -19.84 -7.40 -3.54
C VAL A 144 -19.50 -5.97 -3.11
N VAL A 145 -19.48 -5.02 -4.06
CA VAL A 145 -19.24 -3.60 -3.75
C VAL A 145 -20.41 -3.00 -2.95
N SER A 146 -21.65 -3.36 -3.29
CA SER A 146 -22.83 -2.93 -2.55
C SER A 146 -22.87 -3.55 -1.14
N THR A 147 -22.51 -4.83 -0.99
CA THR A 147 -22.32 -5.49 0.31
C THR A 147 -21.29 -4.76 1.17
N PHE A 148 -20.11 -4.44 0.62
CA PHE A 148 -19.07 -3.66 1.32
C PHE A 148 -19.60 -2.32 1.85
N LEU A 149 -20.38 -1.61 1.05
CA LEU A 149 -20.97 -0.32 1.41
C LEU A 149 -22.07 -0.47 2.46
N LEU A 150 -22.91 -1.52 2.38
CA LEU A 150 -23.91 -1.85 3.38
C LEU A 150 -23.27 -2.10 4.75
N LEU A 151 -22.30 -3.02 4.81
CA LEU A 151 -21.62 -3.39 6.05
C LEU A 151 -20.91 -2.18 6.68
N SER A 152 -20.28 -1.35 5.84
CA SER A 152 -19.65 -0.11 6.28
C SER A 152 -20.66 0.90 6.82
N ALA A 153 -21.84 1.04 6.20
CA ALA A 153 -22.89 1.92 6.71
C ALA A 153 -23.40 1.46 8.08
N ILE A 154 -23.55 0.15 8.30
CA ILE A 154 -23.93 -0.41 9.60
C ILE A 154 -22.83 -0.14 10.65
N ALA A 155 -21.57 -0.40 10.32
CA ALA A 155 -20.44 -0.13 11.22
C ALA A 155 -20.30 1.36 11.56
N MET A 156 -20.52 2.24 10.58
CA MET A 156 -20.54 3.69 10.76
C MET A 156 -21.69 4.14 11.65
N ALA A 157 -22.87 3.49 11.58
CA ALA A 157 -23.97 3.76 12.49
C ALA A 157 -23.60 3.40 13.94
N ALA A 158 -22.96 2.25 14.14
CA ALA A 158 -22.46 1.81 15.45
C ALA A 158 -21.40 2.78 16.01
N MET A 159 -20.40 3.15 15.20
CA MET A 159 -19.34 4.08 15.60
C MET A 159 -19.86 5.49 15.86
N ALA A 160 -20.82 5.98 15.08
CA ALA A 160 -21.40 7.30 15.29
C ALA A 160 -22.23 7.36 16.58
N ALA A 161 -22.84 6.25 17.00
CA ALA A 161 -23.59 6.19 18.24
C ALA A 161 -22.67 6.31 19.46
N THR A 162 -21.44 5.80 19.43
CA THR A 162 -20.51 5.84 20.58
C THR A 162 -19.92 7.22 20.90
N GLY A 163 -20.42 8.31 20.28
CA GLY A 163 -19.98 9.68 20.57
C GLY A 163 -18.69 10.09 19.89
N SER A 164 -18.29 9.41 18.81
CA SER A 164 -17.00 9.59 18.12
C SER A 164 -16.79 11.00 17.52
N GLY A 165 -17.81 11.86 17.51
CA GLY A 165 -17.76 13.20 16.92
C GLY A 165 -18.27 13.23 15.48
N ARG A 166 -18.30 14.43 14.88
CA ARG A 166 -18.81 14.62 13.51
C ARG A 166 -17.70 14.42 12.48
N LEU A 167 -17.94 13.61 11.46
CA LEU A 167 -17.11 13.56 10.25
C LEU A 167 -17.14 14.88 9.47
N LYS A 168 -15.96 15.35 9.09
CA LYS A 168 -15.77 16.50 8.21
C LYS A 168 -14.95 16.08 7.01
N LEU A 169 -15.59 15.96 5.85
CA LEU A 169 -14.92 15.56 4.61
C LEU A 169 -14.22 16.74 3.91
N ARG A 170 -14.80 17.94 4.00
CA ARG A 170 -14.24 19.16 3.37
C ARG A 170 -13.07 19.71 4.18
N GLY A 171 -12.03 20.18 3.47
CA GLY A 171 -10.86 20.78 4.11
C GLY A 171 -9.98 19.77 4.87
N GLN A 172 -9.98 18.50 4.46
CA GLN A 172 -9.10 17.46 5.00
C GLN A 172 -7.78 17.31 4.24
N GLY A 173 -7.61 18.09 3.17
CA GLY A 173 -6.38 18.17 2.39
C GLY A 173 -6.01 16.87 1.68
N GLY A 174 -4.72 16.70 1.41
CA GLY A 174 -4.20 15.57 0.65
C GLY A 174 -4.34 14.21 1.35
N LEU A 175 -4.46 14.19 2.69
CA LEU A 175 -4.74 12.95 3.41
C LEU A 175 -6.07 12.31 2.96
N ALA A 176 -7.13 13.11 2.80
CA ALA A 176 -8.41 12.59 2.33
C ALA A 176 -8.32 12.02 0.91
N ALA A 177 -7.55 12.65 0.02
CA ALA A 177 -7.29 12.13 -1.33
C ALA A 177 -6.56 10.78 -1.26
N THR A 178 -5.51 10.67 -0.43
CA THR A 178 -4.78 9.42 -0.26
C THR A 178 -5.66 8.28 0.30
N LEU A 179 -6.54 8.60 1.25
CA LEU A 179 -7.52 7.65 1.78
C LEU A 179 -8.55 7.23 0.72
N GLY A 180 -9.03 8.18 -0.09
CA GLY A 180 -9.98 7.90 -1.18
C GLY A 180 -9.41 6.95 -2.23
N VAL A 181 -8.13 7.09 -2.58
CA VAL A 181 -7.44 6.14 -3.46
C VAL A 181 -7.31 4.76 -2.81
N GLY A 182 -7.06 4.69 -1.50
CA GLY A 182 -7.01 3.41 -0.77
C GLY A 182 -8.35 2.70 -0.75
N PHE A 183 -9.43 3.46 -0.55
CA PHE A 183 -10.81 2.98 -0.67
C PHE A 183 -11.09 2.42 -2.07
N LEU A 184 -10.75 3.17 -3.13
CA LEU A 184 -10.91 2.71 -4.51
C LEU A 184 -10.06 1.45 -4.79
N GLY A 185 -8.84 1.38 -4.27
CA GLY A 185 -7.97 0.21 -4.41
C GLY A 185 -8.60 -1.06 -3.83
N ILE A 186 -9.21 -0.98 -2.66
CA ILE A 186 -9.94 -2.11 -2.07
C ILE A 186 -11.21 -2.46 -2.86
N VAL A 187 -11.94 -1.47 -3.40
CA VAL A 187 -13.09 -1.74 -4.29
C VAL A 187 -12.65 -2.54 -5.52
N VAL A 188 -11.58 -2.11 -6.20
CA VAL A 188 -10.99 -2.84 -7.33
C VAL A 188 -10.54 -4.24 -6.91
N LEU A 189 -9.97 -4.38 -5.71
CA LEU A 189 -9.58 -5.67 -5.16
C LEU A 189 -10.80 -6.60 -4.93
N GLY A 190 -11.91 -6.08 -4.42
CA GLY A 190 -13.16 -6.83 -4.28
C GLY A 190 -13.73 -7.30 -5.62
N VAL A 191 -13.74 -6.41 -6.62
CA VAL A 191 -14.18 -6.75 -8.00
C VAL A 191 -13.31 -7.85 -8.60
N SER A 192 -11.98 -7.69 -8.56
CA SER A 192 -11.06 -8.72 -9.05
C SER A 192 -11.22 -10.05 -8.30
N GLY A 193 -11.49 -10.01 -6.99
CA GLY A 193 -11.75 -11.20 -6.17
C GLY A 193 -13.05 -11.90 -6.57
N ALA A 194 -14.12 -11.15 -6.84
CA ALA A 194 -15.39 -11.70 -7.32
C ALA A 194 -15.25 -12.39 -8.68
N ILE A 195 -14.55 -11.75 -9.64
CA ILE A 195 -14.26 -12.34 -10.94
C ILE A 195 -13.37 -13.58 -10.80
N SER A 196 -12.35 -13.53 -9.95
CA SER A 196 -11.45 -14.65 -9.69
C SER A 196 -12.18 -15.85 -9.10
N ALA A 197 -13.03 -15.62 -8.09
CA ALA A 197 -13.83 -16.68 -7.47
C ALA A 197 -14.85 -17.29 -8.44
N LEU A 198 -15.48 -16.45 -9.29
CA LEU A 198 -16.41 -16.91 -10.33
C LEU A 198 -15.69 -17.77 -11.37
N GLY A 199 -14.53 -17.32 -11.87
CA GLY A 199 -13.71 -18.09 -12.81
C GLY A 199 -13.32 -19.45 -12.26
N HIS A 200 -12.93 -19.52 -10.98
CA HIS A 200 -12.63 -20.79 -10.32
C HIS A 200 -13.86 -21.70 -10.17
N THR A 201 -15.03 -21.13 -9.86
CA THR A 201 -16.28 -21.90 -9.72
C THR A 201 -16.74 -22.52 -11.04
N LEU A 202 -16.60 -21.78 -12.14
CA LEU A 202 -17.01 -22.21 -13.48
C LEU A 202 -16.00 -23.18 -14.11
N MET A 203 -14.71 -22.86 -14.02
CA MET A 203 -13.64 -23.63 -14.65
C MET A 203 -12.45 -23.78 -13.69
N PRO A 204 -12.48 -24.77 -12.78
CA PRO A 204 -11.39 -25.00 -11.84
C PRO A 204 -10.15 -25.53 -12.58
N VAL A 205 -8.99 -24.92 -12.30
CA VAL A 205 -7.69 -25.33 -12.85
C VAL A 205 -6.69 -25.55 -11.73
N LYS A 206 -5.75 -26.48 -11.92
CA LYS A 206 -4.71 -26.78 -10.91
C LYS A 206 -3.62 -25.72 -10.84
N ASN A 207 -3.17 -25.20 -11.98
CA ASN A 207 -2.11 -24.20 -12.05
C ASN A 207 -2.56 -22.97 -12.85
N VAL A 208 -3.14 -22.01 -12.12
CA VAL A 208 -3.70 -20.78 -12.72
C VAL A 208 -2.61 -19.97 -13.43
N LEU A 209 -1.40 -19.89 -12.88
CA LEU A 209 -0.31 -19.08 -13.44
C LEU A 209 0.15 -19.59 -14.81
N GLU A 210 0.22 -20.91 -14.96
CA GLU A 210 0.59 -21.56 -16.21
C GLU A 210 -0.52 -21.39 -17.26
N VAL A 211 -1.76 -21.70 -16.90
CA VAL A 211 -2.89 -21.71 -17.82
C VAL A 211 -3.33 -20.30 -18.25
N ALA A 212 -3.18 -19.29 -17.38
CA ALA A 212 -3.53 -17.89 -17.69
C ALA A 212 -2.68 -17.27 -18.81
N SER A 213 -1.50 -17.84 -19.09
CA SER A 213 -0.63 -17.38 -20.18
C SER A 213 -1.16 -17.74 -21.57
N ASN A 214 -2.00 -18.79 -21.66
CA ASN A 214 -2.62 -19.20 -22.92
C ASN A 214 -3.80 -18.27 -23.28
N PRO A 215 -3.78 -17.61 -24.46
CA PRO A 215 -4.87 -16.73 -24.91
C PRO A 215 -6.24 -17.42 -25.02
N ASP A 216 -6.25 -18.71 -25.33
CA ASP A 216 -7.47 -19.50 -25.57
C ASP A 216 -8.16 -19.94 -24.26
N THR A 217 -7.46 -19.79 -23.12
CA THR A 217 -8.03 -20.05 -21.80
C THR A 217 -9.23 -19.14 -21.55
N PHE A 218 -10.27 -19.69 -20.90
CA PHE A 218 -11.42 -18.92 -20.45
C PHE A 218 -11.01 -17.63 -19.74
N TRP A 219 -11.58 -16.52 -20.19
CA TRP A 219 -11.09 -15.17 -19.85
C TRP A 219 -11.08 -14.89 -18.35
N MET A 220 -12.05 -15.40 -17.58
CA MET A 220 -12.05 -15.20 -16.11
C MET A 220 -10.89 -15.95 -15.44
N VAL A 221 -10.51 -17.13 -15.94
CA VAL A 221 -9.34 -17.88 -15.46
C VAL A 221 -8.05 -17.11 -15.77
N ARG A 222 -7.95 -16.51 -16.96
CA ARG A 222 -6.81 -15.66 -17.33
C ARG A 222 -6.62 -14.44 -16.41
N LEU A 223 -7.70 -13.94 -15.81
CA LEU A 223 -7.66 -12.79 -14.90
C LEU A 223 -7.35 -13.17 -13.44
N GLN A 224 -7.48 -14.44 -13.05
CA GLN A 224 -7.28 -14.87 -11.66
C GLN A 224 -5.90 -14.46 -11.08
N PRO A 225 -4.77 -14.56 -11.80
CA PRO A 225 -3.47 -14.11 -11.27
C PRO A 225 -3.43 -12.63 -10.89
N LEU A 226 -4.28 -11.79 -11.50
CA LEU A 226 -4.27 -10.36 -11.24
C LEU A 226 -4.68 -10.05 -9.79
N HIS A 227 -5.60 -10.83 -9.21
CA HIS A 227 -6.10 -10.60 -7.85
C HIS A 227 -4.98 -10.63 -6.78
N PRO A 228 -4.14 -11.68 -6.66
CA PRO A 228 -3.04 -11.69 -5.70
C PRO A 228 -1.95 -10.63 -5.97
N TYR A 229 -1.70 -10.25 -7.23
CA TYR A 229 -0.78 -9.15 -7.51
C TYR A 229 -1.35 -7.80 -7.07
N LEU A 230 -2.62 -7.54 -7.37
CA LEU A 230 -3.33 -6.34 -6.90
C LEU A 230 -3.45 -6.31 -5.38
N SER A 231 -3.66 -7.45 -4.72
CA SER A 231 -3.75 -7.50 -3.25
C SER A 231 -2.45 -7.05 -2.61
N LEU A 232 -1.31 -7.45 -3.14
CA LEU A 232 0.00 -7.03 -2.64
C LEU A 232 0.24 -5.53 -2.90
N ALA A 233 -0.08 -5.03 -4.10
CA ALA A 233 0.06 -3.62 -4.45
C ALA A 233 -0.84 -2.71 -3.57
N VAL A 234 -2.12 -3.06 -3.45
CA VAL A 234 -3.07 -2.34 -2.59
C VAL A 234 -2.64 -2.42 -1.12
N GLY A 235 -2.15 -3.57 -0.65
CA GLY A 235 -1.62 -3.73 0.70
C GLY A 235 -0.45 -2.80 1.01
N LEU A 236 0.52 -2.70 0.10
CA LEU A 236 1.65 -1.77 0.23
C LEU A 236 1.19 -0.31 0.27
N TYR A 237 0.20 0.05 -0.56
CA TYR A 237 -0.39 1.38 -0.56
C TYR A 237 -1.17 1.67 0.74
N LEU A 238 -1.94 0.71 1.25
CA LEU A 238 -2.66 0.86 2.52
C LEU A 238 -1.71 0.98 3.71
N ALA A 239 -0.60 0.25 3.72
CA ALA A 239 0.46 0.42 4.72
C ALA A 239 1.06 1.83 4.69
N LEU A 240 1.31 2.37 3.50
CA LEU A 240 1.76 3.74 3.30
C LEU A 240 0.76 4.77 3.85
N VAL A 241 -0.51 4.65 3.44
CA VAL A 241 -1.57 5.56 3.89
C VAL A 241 -1.81 5.46 5.40
N ALA A 242 -1.78 4.26 5.97
CA ALA A 242 -1.89 4.05 7.41
C ALA A 242 -0.75 4.75 8.17
N GLY A 243 0.49 4.60 7.72
CA GLY A 243 1.65 5.28 8.31
C GLY A 243 1.50 6.80 8.30
N LEU A 244 1.09 7.36 7.15
CA LEU A 244 0.83 8.80 7.02
C LEU A 244 -0.34 9.27 7.89
N ALA A 245 -1.46 8.54 7.90
CA ALA A 245 -2.63 8.89 8.69
C ALA A 245 -2.31 8.88 10.20
N ILE A 246 -1.62 7.86 10.70
CA ILE A 246 -1.21 7.76 12.10
C ILE A 246 -0.29 8.91 12.50
N HIS A 247 0.64 9.31 11.61
CA HIS A 247 1.53 10.44 11.86
C HIS A 247 0.77 11.78 11.86
N LEU A 248 -0.03 12.03 10.83
CA LEU A 248 -0.69 13.32 10.60
C LEU A 248 -1.91 13.54 11.50
N ARG A 249 -2.47 12.47 12.08
CA ARG A 249 -3.63 12.48 12.98
C ARG A 249 -3.26 11.75 14.29
N PRO A 250 -2.57 12.42 15.24
CA PRO A 250 -2.02 11.78 16.44
C PRO A 250 -3.13 11.51 17.48
N SER A 251 -3.98 10.53 17.17
CA SER A 251 -5.09 10.07 18.01
C SER A 251 -4.94 8.56 18.26
N SER A 252 -5.22 8.13 19.49
CA SER A 252 -5.21 6.70 19.86
C SER A 252 -6.24 5.91 19.06
N LEU A 253 -7.40 6.52 18.75
CA LEU A 253 -8.45 5.90 17.95
C LEU A 253 -7.95 5.65 16.54
N VAL A 254 -7.38 6.67 15.89
CA VAL A 254 -6.78 6.55 14.55
C VAL A 254 -5.73 5.45 14.52
N ARG A 255 -4.79 5.47 15.47
CA ARG A 255 -3.74 4.46 15.57
C ARG A 255 -4.32 3.05 15.73
N LYS A 256 -5.26 2.85 16.66
CA LYS A 256 -5.88 1.53 16.89
C LYS A 256 -6.62 1.05 15.64
N SER A 257 -7.46 1.89 15.04
CA SER A 257 -8.25 1.51 13.86
C SER A 257 -7.38 1.16 12.65
N PHE A 258 -6.32 1.94 12.36
CA PHE A 258 -5.40 1.58 11.27
C PHE A 258 -4.57 0.33 11.57
N LEU A 259 -4.16 0.10 12.82
CA LEU A 259 -3.48 -1.14 13.20
C LEU A 259 -4.40 -2.36 13.04
N ILE A 260 -5.67 -2.24 13.45
CA ILE A 260 -6.67 -3.30 13.22
C ILE A 260 -6.78 -3.56 11.72
N MET A 261 -6.95 -2.52 10.90
CA MET A 261 -7.03 -2.64 9.44
C MET A 261 -5.81 -3.38 8.85
N LEU A 262 -4.59 -2.99 9.25
CA LEU A 262 -3.37 -3.64 8.76
C LEU A 262 -3.26 -5.11 9.21
N VAL A 263 -3.63 -5.42 10.45
CA VAL A 263 -3.62 -6.80 10.97
C VAL A 263 -4.65 -7.65 10.25
N THR A 264 -5.88 -7.15 10.06
CA THR A 264 -6.92 -7.87 9.31
C THR A 264 -6.53 -8.05 7.85
N PHE A 265 -5.88 -7.06 7.23
CA PHE A 265 -5.38 -7.17 5.86
C PHE A 265 -4.25 -8.19 5.75
N GLY A 266 -3.30 -8.19 6.69
CA GLY A 266 -2.25 -9.21 6.77
C GLY A 266 -2.82 -10.61 6.93
N GLY A 267 -3.83 -10.79 7.79
CA GLY A 267 -4.59 -12.03 7.91
C GLY A 267 -5.26 -12.43 6.59
N GLN A 268 -5.87 -11.48 5.89
CA GLN A 268 -6.52 -11.70 4.60
C GLN A 268 -5.54 -12.18 3.53
N LEU A 269 -4.31 -11.63 3.49
CA LEU A 269 -3.26 -12.10 2.60
C LEU A 269 -2.86 -13.55 2.91
N LEU A 270 -2.69 -13.90 4.19
CA LEU A 270 -2.35 -15.26 4.61
C LEU A 270 -3.47 -16.26 4.23
N ILE A 271 -4.73 -15.92 4.52
CA ILE A 271 -5.87 -16.74 4.12
C ILE A 271 -5.96 -16.84 2.60
N GLY A 272 -5.67 -15.77 1.85
CA GLY A 272 -5.62 -15.80 0.38
C GLY A 272 -4.55 -16.74 -0.17
N LEU A 273 -3.35 -16.74 0.41
CA LEU A 273 -2.29 -17.69 0.05
C LEU A 273 -2.70 -19.14 0.35
N LEU A 274 -3.30 -19.39 1.52
CA LEU A 274 -3.85 -20.71 1.86
C LEU A 274 -4.97 -21.13 0.91
N ASN A 275 -5.80 -20.18 0.45
CA ASN A 275 -6.88 -20.43 -0.49
C ASN A 275 -6.32 -20.92 -1.84
N ILE A 276 -5.21 -20.36 -2.31
CA ILE A 276 -4.50 -20.85 -3.50
C ILE A 276 -3.93 -22.25 -3.25
N GLN A 277 -3.25 -22.46 -2.12
CA GLN A 277 -2.59 -23.73 -1.80
C GLN A 277 -3.57 -24.90 -1.66
N LEU A 278 -4.76 -24.64 -1.08
CA LEU A 278 -5.79 -25.65 -0.82
C LEU A 278 -6.77 -25.85 -1.99
N MET A 279 -6.56 -25.16 -3.13
CA MET A 279 -7.50 -25.17 -4.27
C MET A 279 -8.91 -24.68 -3.89
N ALA A 280 -8.96 -23.66 -3.01
CA ALA A 280 -10.15 -22.91 -2.62
C ALA A 280 -11.39 -23.77 -2.22
N PRO A 281 -11.30 -24.64 -1.19
CA PRO A 281 -12.46 -25.35 -0.70
C PRO A 281 -13.53 -24.36 -0.20
N ILE A 282 -14.81 -24.75 -0.25
CA ILE A 282 -15.94 -23.83 0.01
C ILE A 282 -15.79 -23.07 1.33
N TRP A 283 -15.43 -23.75 2.42
CA TRP A 283 -15.26 -23.12 3.73
C TRP A 283 -14.14 -22.06 3.75
N MET A 284 -13.06 -22.26 2.98
CA MET A 284 -12.00 -21.24 2.84
C MET A 284 -12.49 -20.04 2.03
N GLN A 285 -13.28 -20.26 0.97
CA GLN A 285 -13.88 -19.17 0.22
C GLN A 285 -14.80 -18.31 1.10
N MET A 286 -15.56 -18.93 2.00
CA MET A 286 -16.41 -18.24 2.98
C MET A 286 -15.57 -17.39 3.95
N ILE A 287 -14.53 -17.97 4.56
CA ILE A 287 -13.63 -17.24 5.48
C ILE A 287 -12.94 -16.09 4.75
N HIS A 288 -12.43 -16.34 3.54
CA HIS A 288 -11.74 -15.34 2.74
C HIS A 288 -12.65 -14.16 2.36
N LEU A 289 -13.92 -14.39 1.99
CA LEU A 289 -14.82 -13.28 1.69
C LEU A 289 -15.17 -12.49 2.95
N VAL A 290 -15.57 -13.16 4.04
CA VAL A 290 -15.94 -12.51 5.30
C VAL A 290 -14.79 -11.67 5.85
N LEU A 291 -13.56 -12.19 5.79
CA LEU A 291 -12.40 -11.43 6.21
C LEU A 291 -12.09 -10.26 5.25
N GLY A 292 -12.38 -10.40 3.96
CA GLY A 292 -12.39 -9.30 2.99
C GLY A 292 -13.39 -8.19 3.33
N ASP A 293 -14.60 -8.54 3.75
CA ASP A 293 -15.61 -7.60 4.24
C ASP A 293 -15.12 -6.87 5.51
N ILE A 294 -14.53 -7.61 6.46
CA ILE A 294 -13.97 -7.04 7.69
C ILE A 294 -12.83 -6.05 7.36
N VAL A 295 -11.96 -6.39 6.40
CA VAL A 295 -10.91 -5.49 5.91
C VAL A 295 -11.53 -4.20 5.36
N PHE A 296 -12.55 -4.30 4.51
CA PHE A 296 -13.24 -3.13 3.95
C PHE A 296 -13.83 -2.23 5.06
N VAL A 297 -14.59 -2.83 5.97
CA VAL A 297 -15.21 -2.13 7.11
C VAL A 297 -14.15 -1.47 7.99
N SER A 298 -13.06 -2.17 8.29
CA SER A 298 -11.98 -1.64 9.12
C SER A 298 -11.28 -0.43 8.47
N LEU A 299 -11.12 -0.42 7.14
CA LEU A 299 -10.59 0.72 6.39
C LEU A 299 -11.54 1.91 6.47
N VAL A 300 -12.84 1.71 6.27
CA VAL A 300 -13.84 2.80 6.37
C VAL A 300 -13.86 3.38 7.77
N VAL A 301 -13.85 2.54 8.81
CA VAL A 301 -13.79 2.98 10.21
C VAL A 301 -12.50 3.73 10.51
N ALA A 302 -11.34 3.25 10.03
CA ALA A 302 -10.05 3.92 10.22
C ALA A 302 -9.98 5.27 9.50
N ALA A 303 -10.46 5.33 8.25
CA ALA A 303 -10.57 6.58 7.50
C ALA A 303 -11.52 7.56 8.18
N ALA A 304 -12.68 7.08 8.65
CA ALA A 304 -13.64 7.89 9.38
C ALA A 304 -12.99 8.47 10.66
N ALA A 305 -12.30 7.65 11.45
CA ALA A 305 -11.56 8.11 12.64
C ALA A 305 -10.54 9.22 12.33
N ALA A 306 -9.84 9.13 11.19
CA ALA A 306 -8.88 10.15 10.77
C ALA A 306 -9.52 11.47 10.30
N LEU A 307 -10.80 11.43 9.91
CA LEU A 307 -11.55 12.54 9.33
C LEU A 307 -12.59 13.17 10.28
N LEU A 308 -12.64 12.73 11.54
CA LEU A 308 -13.45 13.37 12.58
C LEU A 308 -12.98 14.80 12.86
N GLU A 309 -13.92 15.68 13.18
CA GLU A 309 -13.63 17.08 13.59
C GLU A 309 -12.83 17.14 14.89
N SER A 310 -13.05 16.20 15.80
CA SER A 310 -12.36 16.09 17.08
C SER A 310 -10.93 15.55 16.96
N THR A 311 -10.56 14.96 15.82
CA THR A 311 -9.24 14.34 15.66
C THR A 311 -8.15 15.42 15.46
N PRO A 312 -7.12 15.47 16.32
CA PRO A 312 -6.03 16.42 16.19
C PRO A 312 -5.31 16.30 14.85
N ARG A 313 -4.78 17.42 14.35
CA ARG A 313 -4.01 17.46 13.08
C ARG A 313 -2.62 18.01 13.34
N ARG A 314 -1.58 17.30 12.88
CA ARG A 314 -0.19 17.81 12.92
C ARG A 314 0.08 18.87 11.86
N GLU A 315 -0.70 18.84 10.79
CA GLU A 315 -0.68 19.87 9.77
C GLU A 315 -1.30 21.12 10.37
N GLY A 316 -0.46 21.97 10.98
CA GLY A 316 -0.89 23.25 11.54
C GLY A 316 -1.59 24.09 10.47
N HIS A 317 -2.67 24.78 10.85
CA HIS A 317 -3.26 25.80 10.00
C HIS A 317 -2.38 27.04 10.09
N MET A 318 -1.47 27.21 9.13
CA MET A 318 -0.77 28.48 8.95
C MET A 318 -1.72 29.44 8.23
N ASP A 319 -1.87 30.64 8.78
CA ASP A 319 -2.71 31.70 8.22
C ASP A 319 -2.32 31.90 6.74
N PRO A 320 -3.28 31.92 5.79
CA PRO A 320 -2.98 32.28 4.40
C PRO A 320 -2.12 33.53 4.24
N ALA A 321 -2.23 34.52 5.15
CA ALA A 321 -1.43 35.75 5.13
C ALA A 321 0.06 35.52 5.49
N GLU A 322 0.38 34.47 6.24
CA GLU A 322 1.75 34.12 6.64
C GLU A 322 2.47 33.21 5.62
N ARG A 323 1.76 32.77 4.58
CA ARG A 323 2.34 31.89 3.56
C ARG A 323 3.20 32.70 2.60
N VAL A 324 4.46 32.29 2.47
CA VAL A 324 5.33 32.80 1.41
C VAL A 324 4.78 32.32 0.07
N GLY A 325 4.11 33.22 -0.65
CA GLY A 325 3.61 32.98 -2.00
C GLY A 325 4.74 32.87 -3.02
N PHE A 326 4.40 32.40 -4.22
CA PHE A 326 5.29 32.45 -5.37
C PHE A 326 4.99 33.71 -6.19
N ASN A 327 6.03 34.44 -6.58
CA ASN A 327 5.90 35.62 -7.43
C ASN A 327 5.79 35.24 -8.91
N THR A 328 6.35 34.07 -9.29
CA THR A 328 6.33 33.58 -10.68
C THR A 328 5.97 32.11 -10.79
N TRP A 329 5.54 31.69 -11.99
CA TRP A 329 5.35 30.27 -12.30
C TRP A 329 6.65 29.47 -12.23
N GLY A 330 7.79 30.09 -12.57
CA GLY A 330 9.11 29.47 -12.48
C GLY A 330 9.48 29.10 -11.03
N GLU A 331 9.34 30.04 -10.10
CA GLU A 331 9.59 29.79 -8.67
C GLU A 331 8.72 28.65 -8.12
N ARG A 332 7.44 28.62 -8.53
CA ARG A 332 6.52 27.56 -8.13
C ARG A 332 6.97 26.21 -8.69
N PHE A 333 7.32 26.13 -9.97
CA PHE A 333 7.80 24.91 -10.61
C PHE A 333 9.07 24.39 -9.92
N ASP A 334 10.04 25.27 -9.68
CA ASP A 334 11.29 24.95 -9.00
C ASP A 334 11.05 24.43 -7.59
N ALA A 335 10.10 25.01 -6.85
CA ALA A 335 9.72 24.54 -5.53
C ALA A 335 9.14 23.12 -5.54
N TYR A 336 8.33 22.76 -6.54
CA TYR A 336 7.82 21.38 -6.71
C TYR A 336 8.91 20.41 -7.15
N VAL A 337 9.81 20.82 -8.04
CA VAL A 337 10.99 20.02 -8.42
C VAL A 337 11.91 19.82 -7.21
N ALA A 338 12.06 20.80 -6.33
CA ALA A 338 12.84 20.65 -5.11
C ALA A 338 12.29 19.56 -4.18
N LEU A 339 10.96 19.33 -4.15
CA LEU A 339 10.35 18.27 -3.35
C LEU A 339 10.79 16.87 -3.78
N THR A 340 11.12 16.67 -5.06
CA THR A 340 11.57 15.37 -5.57
C THR A 340 13.03 15.08 -5.27
N LYS A 341 13.88 16.11 -5.03
CA LYS A 341 15.34 16.01 -4.84
C LYS A 341 16.07 15.36 -6.04
N PRO A 342 16.04 15.98 -7.24
CA PRO A 342 16.60 15.39 -8.47
C PRO A 342 18.08 14.98 -8.35
N ARG A 343 18.89 15.75 -7.63
CA ARG A 343 20.31 15.42 -7.38
C ARG A 343 20.47 14.10 -6.64
N VAL A 344 19.65 13.85 -5.62
CA VAL A 344 19.69 12.62 -4.82
C VAL A 344 19.18 11.43 -5.64
N ILE A 345 18.16 11.65 -6.47
CA ILE A 345 17.55 10.60 -7.29
C ILE A 345 18.45 10.16 -8.46
N SER A 346 19.31 11.04 -8.97
CA SER A 346 20.13 10.78 -10.18
C SER A 346 20.87 9.44 -10.15
N LEU A 347 21.57 9.13 -9.05
CA LEU A 347 22.31 7.87 -8.89
C LEU A 347 21.38 6.65 -8.80
N LEU A 348 20.22 6.79 -8.15
CA LEU A 348 19.21 5.71 -8.05
C LEU A 348 18.68 5.35 -9.43
N ILE A 349 18.34 6.34 -10.26
CA ILE A 349 17.88 6.11 -11.63
C ILE A 349 19.01 5.55 -12.50
N PHE A 350 20.23 6.05 -12.32
CA PHE A 350 21.40 5.56 -13.06
C PHE A 350 21.64 4.07 -12.81
N THR A 351 21.63 3.64 -11.54
CA THR A 351 21.79 2.21 -11.20
C THR A 351 20.65 1.35 -11.73
N ALA A 352 19.41 1.86 -11.74
CA ALA A 352 18.29 1.19 -12.40
C ALA A 352 18.52 1.03 -13.91
N GLY A 353 18.96 2.08 -14.60
CA GLY A 353 19.26 2.04 -16.03
C GLY A 353 20.39 1.07 -16.34
N ALA A 354 21.50 1.14 -15.60
CA ALA A 354 22.62 0.21 -15.74
C ALA A 354 22.18 -1.25 -15.55
N ALA A 355 21.33 -1.52 -14.56
CA ALA A 355 20.75 -2.84 -14.35
C ALA A 355 19.92 -3.33 -15.56
N MET A 356 19.20 -2.44 -16.26
CA MET A 356 18.48 -2.81 -17.48
C MET A 356 19.42 -3.28 -18.60
N PHE A 357 20.55 -2.59 -18.78
CA PHE A 357 21.55 -2.98 -19.78
C PHE A 357 22.31 -4.25 -19.40
N ALA A 358 22.47 -4.51 -18.10
CA ALA A 358 23.09 -5.72 -17.60
C ALA A 358 22.15 -6.95 -17.66
N ALA A 359 20.83 -6.73 -17.70
CA ALA A 359 19.83 -7.78 -17.54
C ALA A 359 19.76 -8.79 -18.70
N LYS A 360 19.94 -8.33 -19.93
CA LYS A 360 19.92 -9.16 -21.15
C LYS A 360 20.85 -8.55 -22.22
N PRO A 361 21.42 -9.36 -23.13
CA PRO A 361 22.16 -8.84 -24.27
C PRO A 361 21.29 -7.92 -25.14
N GLY A 362 21.86 -6.81 -25.60
CA GLY A 362 21.20 -5.86 -26.52
C GLY A 362 20.58 -4.63 -25.85
N TRP A 363 19.70 -3.94 -26.59
CA TRP A 363 18.97 -2.77 -26.09
C TRP A 363 17.74 -3.22 -25.27
N PRO A 364 17.51 -2.69 -24.06
CA PRO A 364 16.38 -3.11 -23.21
C PRO A 364 14.99 -2.68 -23.72
N GLY A 365 14.91 -2.03 -24.89
CA GLY A 365 13.69 -1.47 -25.47
C GLY A 365 13.45 -0.03 -25.03
N LEU A 366 13.00 0.82 -25.96
CA LEU A 366 12.80 2.25 -25.68
C LEU A 366 11.70 2.48 -24.65
N ILE A 367 10.59 1.75 -24.76
CA ILE A 367 9.43 1.88 -23.88
C ILE A 367 9.76 1.45 -22.44
N PRO A 368 10.31 0.23 -22.18
CA PRO A 368 10.72 -0.15 -20.83
C PRO A 368 11.76 0.78 -20.24
N PHE A 369 12.75 1.21 -21.04
CA PHE A 369 13.78 2.13 -20.59
C PHE A 369 13.17 3.46 -20.10
N LEU A 370 12.35 4.12 -20.93
CA LEU A 370 11.68 5.37 -20.54
C LEU A 370 10.75 5.15 -19.34
N ALA A 371 10.05 4.02 -19.29
CA ALA A 371 9.16 3.69 -18.18
C ALA A 371 9.91 3.56 -16.85
N VAL A 372 11.07 2.91 -16.83
CA VAL A 372 11.91 2.78 -15.61
C VAL A 372 12.51 4.13 -15.22
N MET A 373 13.00 4.92 -16.19
CA MET A 373 13.58 6.24 -15.89
C MET A 373 12.54 7.20 -15.31
N VAL A 374 11.37 7.33 -15.97
CA VAL A 374 10.29 8.24 -15.53
C VAL A 374 9.58 7.70 -14.30
N GLY A 375 9.20 6.42 -14.31
CA GLY A 375 8.51 5.77 -13.21
C GLY A 375 9.37 5.70 -11.95
N GLY A 376 10.67 5.38 -12.09
CA GLY A 376 11.63 5.40 -10.98
C GLY A 376 11.82 6.80 -10.40
N TYR A 377 11.88 7.84 -11.25
CA TYR A 377 11.90 9.23 -10.79
C TYR A 377 10.66 9.60 -10.00
N PHE A 378 9.47 9.23 -10.49
CA PHE A 378 8.21 9.48 -9.82
C PHE A 378 8.11 8.75 -8.48
N SER A 379 8.51 7.48 -8.41
CA SER A 379 8.52 6.70 -7.17
C SER A 379 9.41 7.35 -6.10
N ALA A 380 10.68 7.62 -6.43
CA ALA A 380 11.61 8.24 -5.51
C ALA A 380 11.21 9.68 -5.16
N GLY A 381 10.65 10.42 -6.12
CA GLY A 381 10.14 11.78 -5.92
C GLY A 381 8.94 11.83 -4.97
N ALA A 382 8.02 10.88 -5.08
CA ALA A 382 6.90 10.71 -4.16
C ALA A 382 7.39 10.43 -2.74
N ALA A 383 8.33 9.48 -2.60
CA ALA A 383 8.94 9.10 -1.33
C ALA A 383 9.65 10.29 -0.66
N ASN A 384 10.41 11.08 -1.43
CA ASN A 384 11.08 12.29 -0.96
C ASN A 384 10.10 13.38 -0.53
N THR A 385 9.04 13.59 -1.30
CA THR A 385 7.99 14.56 -0.97
C THR A 385 7.30 14.19 0.34
N MET A 386 6.91 12.93 0.51
CA MET A 386 6.32 12.41 1.75
C MET A 386 7.30 12.53 2.93
N ASN A 387 8.60 12.25 2.71
CA ASN A 387 9.62 12.43 3.72
C ASN A 387 9.72 13.89 4.20
N MET A 388 9.71 14.86 3.29
CA MET A 388 9.73 16.29 3.66
C MET A 388 8.45 16.75 4.37
N VAL A 389 7.30 16.12 4.11
CA VAL A 389 6.06 16.36 4.86
C VAL A 389 6.17 15.81 6.27
N VAL A 390 6.65 14.57 6.42
CA VAL A 390 6.76 13.88 7.70
C VAL A 390 7.81 14.53 8.60
N ASP A 391 8.93 14.97 8.02
CA ASP A 391 10.09 15.51 8.73
C ASP A 391 10.08 17.04 8.90
N ARG A 392 8.99 17.70 8.56
CA ARG A 392 8.84 19.16 8.67
C ARG A 392 9.27 19.71 10.05
N ASP A 393 8.93 19.01 11.13
CA ASP A 393 9.20 19.42 12.52
C ASP A 393 10.68 19.34 12.92
N ILE A 394 11.47 18.49 12.27
CA ILE A 394 12.91 18.36 12.50
C ILE A 394 13.71 19.13 11.44
N ASP A 395 13.18 19.23 10.21
CA ASP A 395 13.81 19.99 9.13
C ASP A 395 13.90 21.49 9.46
N GLY A 396 12.93 22.04 10.21
CA GLY A 396 12.96 23.42 10.69
C GLY A 396 14.05 23.73 11.72
N ARG A 397 14.69 22.70 12.30
CA ARG A 397 15.75 22.82 13.31
C ARG A 397 17.16 22.59 12.75
N MET A 398 17.31 22.41 11.44
CA MET A 398 18.62 22.22 10.81
C MET A 398 18.86 23.32 9.78
N ASN A 399 20.05 23.94 9.84
CA ASN A 399 20.45 25.06 8.98
C ASN A 399 20.24 24.77 7.48
N ARG A 400 20.56 23.55 7.05
CA ARG A 400 20.46 23.13 5.65
C ARG A 400 19.01 22.96 5.15
N THR A 401 18.06 22.72 6.04
CA THR A 401 16.70 22.28 5.64
C THR A 401 15.59 23.18 6.13
N SER A 402 15.92 24.19 6.94
CA SER A 402 14.99 25.21 7.44
C SER A 402 14.31 26.01 6.32
N THR A 403 14.92 26.08 5.15
CA THR A 403 14.41 26.78 3.96
C THR A 403 13.59 25.90 3.01
N ARG A 404 13.34 24.62 3.35
CA ARG A 404 12.57 23.72 2.48
C ARG A 404 11.14 24.23 2.24
N PRO A 405 10.55 24.02 1.05
CA PRO A 405 9.19 24.47 0.75
C PRO A 405 8.10 23.96 1.71
N THR A 406 8.29 22.76 2.29
CA THR A 406 7.38 22.21 3.29
C THR A 406 7.57 22.83 4.68
N VAL A 407 8.74 23.35 5.01
CA VAL A 407 9.02 24.04 6.29
C VAL A 407 8.48 25.46 6.24
N THR A 408 8.86 26.21 5.19
CA THR A 408 8.42 27.59 4.95
C THR A 408 6.95 27.71 4.54
N GLN A 409 6.30 26.58 4.23
CA GLN A 409 4.91 26.50 3.76
C GLN A 409 4.62 27.25 2.46
N SER A 410 5.63 27.55 1.65
CA SER A 410 5.40 27.96 0.26
C SER A 410 4.68 26.87 -0.52
N ILE A 411 4.88 25.60 -0.14
CA ILE A 411 3.99 24.48 -0.52
C ILE A 411 3.32 23.93 0.74
N SER A 412 1.99 24.08 0.82
CA SER A 412 1.20 23.52 1.93
C SER A 412 1.33 22.00 2.01
N THR A 413 1.18 21.43 3.21
CA THR A 413 1.22 19.96 3.39
C THR A 413 0.21 19.24 2.50
N SER A 414 -0.99 19.79 2.37
CA SER A 414 -2.02 19.22 1.48
C SER A 414 -1.56 19.19 0.01
N ALA A 415 -0.93 20.27 -0.47
CA ALA A 415 -0.45 20.34 -1.85
C ALA A 415 0.72 19.38 -2.09
N ALA A 416 1.65 19.26 -1.13
CA ALA A 416 2.74 18.30 -1.18
C ALA A 416 2.23 16.84 -1.16
N LEU A 417 1.25 16.51 -0.32
CA LEU A 417 0.63 15.19 -0.28
C LEU A 417 -0.09 14.86 -1.60
N ASN A 418 -0.88 15.79 -2.14
CA ASN A 418 -1.53 15.61 -3.44
C ASN A 418 -0.50 15.39 -4.56
N PHE A 419 0.58 16.16 -4.57
CA PHE A 419 1.66 15.98 -5.53
C PHE A 419 2.32 14.61 -5.38
N SER A 420 2.64 14.19 -4.16
CA SER A 420 3.21 12.86 -3.90
C SER A 420 2.27 11.72 -4.30
N LEU A 421 0.95 11.91 -4.13
CA LEU A 421 -0.07 10.95 -4.56
C LEU A 421 -0.09 10.82 -6.08
N LEU A 422 -0.08 11.94 -6.81
CA LEU A 422 -0.01 11.94 -8.27
C LEU A 422 1.27 11.25 -8.77
N LEU A 423 2.42 11.53 -8.15
CA LEU A 423 3.67 10.85 -8.47
C LEU A 423 3.61 9.35 -8.16
N THR A 424 2.99 8.94 -7.05
CA THR A 424 2.82 7.52 -6.69
C THR A 424 1.97 6.78 -7.73
N LEU A 425 0.83 7.35 -8.09
CA LEU A 425 -0.07 6.77 -9.10
C LEU A 425 0.57 6.77 -10.49
N GLY A 426 1.21 7.88 -10.87
CA GLY A 426 1.94 8.00 -12.12
C GLY A 426 3.09 7.00 -12.22
N SER A 427 3.86 6.82 -11.15
CA SER A 427 4.92 5.80 -11.07
C SER A 427 4.37 4.41 -11.33
N PHE A 428 3.30 4.03 -10.62
CA PHE A 428 2.73 2.69 -10.76
C PHE A 428 2.17 2.46 -12.17
N ALA A 429 1.42 3.43 -12.70
CA ALA A 429 0.83 3.35 -14.04
C ALA A 429 1.89 3.28 -15.14
N VAL A 430 2.91 4.15 -15.10
CA VAL A 430 4.00 4.18 -16.10
C VAL A 430 4.80 2.88 -16.08
N LEU A 431 5.16 2.37 -14.90
CA LEU A 431 5.92 1.12 -14.80
C LEU A 431 5.09 -0.09 -15.23
N TRP A 432 3.82 -0.15 -14.85
CA TRP A 432 2.96 -1.28 -15.24
C TRP A 432 2.71 -1.29 -16.75
N ALA A 433 2.36 -0.14 -17.34
CA ALA A 433 2.04 -0.05 -18.76
C ALA A 433 3.30 -0.14 -19.66
N GLY A 434 4.41 0.47 -19.25
CA GLY A 434 5.62 0.55 -20.07
C GLY A 434 6.65 -0.55 -19.82
N ALA A 435 6.60 -1.22 -18.67
CA ALA A 435 7.45 -2.36 -18.35
C ALA A 435 6.59 -3.58 -17.97
N ASN A 436 6.30 -3.76 -16.69
CA ASN A 436 5.44 -4.83 -16.19
C ASN A 436 4.97 -4.57 -14.75
N LEU A 437 3.97 -5.34 -14.31
CA LEU A 437 3.38 -5.22 -12.98
C LEU A 437 4.39 -5.47 -11.85
N TRP A 438 5.35 -6.38 -12.05
CA TRP A 438 6.40 -6.66 -11.06
C TRP A 438 7.27 -5.43 -10.79
N ALA A 439 7.73 -4.73 -11.84
CA ALA A 439 8.50 -3.50 -11.71
C ALA A 439 7.72 -2.42 -10.93
N ALA A 440 6.43 -2.26 -11.23
CA ALA A 440 5.56 -1.31 -10.52
C ALA A 440 5.40 -1.66 -9.03
N MET A 441 5.21 -2.95 -8.71
CA MET A 441 5.06 -3.43 -7.34
C MET A 441 6.34 -3.29 -6.52
N ILE A 442 7.50 -3.59 -7.11
CA ILE A 442 8.80 -3.47 -6.45
C ILE A 442 9.14 -1.99 -6.18
N ALA A 443 8.84 -1.09 -7.13
CA ALA A 443 8.99 0.34 -6.90
C ALA A 443 8.06 0.85 -5.78
N LEU A 444 6.79 0.43 -5.77
CA LEU A 444 5.86 0.76 -4.69
C LEU A 444 6.33 0.21 -3.33
N PHE A 445 6.89 -1.00 -3.29
CA PHE A 445 7.49 -1.57 -2.10
C PHE A 445 8.64 -0.70 -1.58
N GLY A 446 9.59 -0.32 -2.45
CA GLY A 446 10.70 0.56 -2.08
C GLY A 446 10.24 1.91 -1.53
N GLN A 447 9.23 2.51 -2.18
CA GLN A 447 8.61 3.75 -1.72
C GLN A 447 7.96 3.58 -0.34
N THR A 448 7.11 2.57 -0.15
CA THR A 448 6.43 2.30 1.12
C THR A 448 7.44 2.01 2.22
N PHE A 449 8.49 1.24 1.94
CA PHE A 449 9.56 0.95 2.89
C PHE A 449 10.30 2.23 3.30
N TYR A 450 10.64 3.10 2.35
CA TYR A 450 11.31 4.37 2.64
C TYR A 450 10.47 5.30 3.55
N VAL A 451 9.16 5.38 3.31
CA VAL A 451 8.29 6.26 4.09
C VAL A 451 7.95 5.63 5.45
N CYS A 452 7.48 4.39 5.48
CA CYS A 452 7.01 3.75 6.71
C CYS A 452 8.16 3.25 7.58
N VAL A 453 9.08 2.48 7.02
CA VAL A 453 10.15 1.83 7.80
C VAL A 453 11.24 2.85 8.08
N TYR A 454 11.81 3.49 7.06
CA TYR A 454 12.89 4.45 7.28
C TYR A 454 12.40 5.75 7.93
N THR A 455 11.51 6.50 7.26
CA THR A 455 11.17 7.87 7.70
C THR A 455 10.37 7.90 9.00
N LEU A 456 9.27 7.14 9.08
CA LEU A 456 8.35 7.20 10.22
C LEU A 456 8.85 6.43 11.46
N ILE A 457 9.47 5.26 11.26
CA ILE A 457 9.85 4.36 12.35
C ILE A 457 11.32 4.55 12.74
N LEU A 458 12.25 4.25 11.83
CA LEU A 458 13.64 4.06 12.20
C LEU A 458 14.38 5.38 12.42
N LYS A 459 14.21 6.36 11.52
CA LYS A 459 14.98 7.62 11.49
C LYS A 459 15.01 8.30 12.86
N ARG A 460 13.91 8.28 13.60
CA ARG A 460 13.74 8.95 14.90
C ARG A 460 13.98 8.08 16.12
N ARG A 461 14.25 6.77 15.96
CA ARG A 461 14.28 5.81 17.08
C ARG A 461 15.58 5.05 17.26
N THR A 462 16.38 4.92 16.20
CA THR A 462 17.59 4.08 16.27
C THR A 462 18.67 4.57 15.31
N TRP A 463 19.92 4.36 15.69
CA TRP A 463 21.09 4.59 14.84
C TRP A 463 21.23 3.56 13.71
N GLN A 464 20.49 2.45 13.78
CA GLN A 464 20.35 1.46 12.71
C GLN A 464 19.47 1.96 11.54
N ASN A 465 19.05 3.23 11.58
CA ASN A 465 18.20 3.84 10.57
C ASN A 465 18.79 3.80 9.16
N ILE A 466 20.11 3.98 8.99
CA ILE A 466 20.79 3.93 7.70
C ILE A 466 20.93 2.50 7.21
N VAL A 467 21.29 1.56 8.08
CA VAL A 467 21.49 0.15 7.68
C VAL A 467 20.17 -0.44 7.20
N ILE A 468 19.15 -0.48 8.06
CA ILE A 468 17.86 -1.08 7.71
C ILE A 468 17.13 -0.23 6.68
N GLY A 469 17.16 1.10 6.82
CA GLY A 469 16.53 2.03 5.88
C GLY A 469 17.16 2.02 4.49
N GLY A 470 18.44 1.65 4.38
CA GLY A 470 19.17 1.50 3.12
C GLY A 470 18.52 0.53 2.15
N ALA A 471 17.74 -0.44 2.64
CA ALA A 471 16.99 -1.37 1.79
C ALA A 471 16.12 -0.66 0.75
N ALA A 472 15.50 0.47 1.07
CA ALA A 472 14.72 1.22 0.08
C ALA A 472 15.60 1.80 -1.05
N GLY A 473 16.80 2.27 -0.73
CA GLY A 473 17.76 2.79 -1.71
C GLY A 473 18.35 1.71 -2.61
N SER A 474 18.28 0.45 -2.19
CA SER A 474 18.75 -0.72 -2.95
C SER A 474 17.74 -1.28 -3.95
N VAL A 475 16.49 -0.83 -3.90
CA VAL A 475 15.40 -1.31 -4.77
C VAL A 475 15.53 -0.91 -6.26
N PRO A 476 15.98 0.30 -6.63
CA PRO A 476 16.01 0.74 -8.04
C PRO A 476 16.68 -0.20 -9.04
N PRO A 477 17.87 -0.80 -8.79
CA PRO A 477 18.44 -1.76 -9.72
C PRO A 477 17.59 -3.03 -9.87
N MET A 478 16.83 -3.45 -8.85
CA MET A 478 15.87 -4.55 -8.98
C MET A 478 14.72 -4.18 -9.92
N VAL A 479 14.23 -2.93 -9.84
CA VAL A 479 13.19 -2.40 -10.75
C VAL A 479 13.69 -2.41 -12.19
N GLY A 480 14.93 -1.93 -12.42
CA GLY A 480 15.56 -1.97 -13.73
C GLY A 480 15.71 -3.40 -14.27
N TRP A 481 16.22 -4.32 -13.45
CA TRP A 481 16.40 -5.71 -13.84
C TRP A 481 15.09 -6.39 -14.23
N VAL A 482 14.09 -6.35 -13.32
CA VAL A 482 12.81 -7.05 -13.50
C VAL A 482 11.98 -6.44 -14.64
N ALA A 483 12.18 -5.16 -14.97
CA ALA A 483 11.55 -4.52 -16.12
C ALA A 483 11.94 -5.21 -17.44
N VAL A 484 13.14 -5.80 -17.52
CA VAL A 484 13.68 -6.46 -18.72
C VAL A 484 13.55 -7.99 -18.63
N THR A 485 13.79 -8.57 -17.46
CA THR A 485 13.78 -10.04 -17.28
C THR A 485 12.41 -10.61 -16.95
N GLY A 486 11.54 -9.84 -16.30
CA GLY A 486 10.29 -10.32 -15.71
C GLY A 486 10.46 -11.16 -14.45
N SER A 487 11.68 -11.25 -13.88
CA SER A 487 11.96 -12.07 -12.69
C SER A 487 13.08 -11.51 -11.80
N LEU A 488 13.02 -11.85 -10.49
CA LEU A 488 14.06 -11.54 -9.51
C LEU A 488 14.97 -12.76 -9.29
N ASN A 489 16.06 -12.83 -10.05
CA ASN A 489 17.06 -13.89 -9.91
C ASN A 489 18.21 -13.46 -8.97
N ALA A 490 19.24 -14.30 -8.87
CA ALA A 490 20.40 -14.04 -8.01
C ALA A 490 21.10 -12.70 -8.29
N MET A 491 21.17 -12.26 -9.56
CA MET A 491 21.79 -10.99 -9.92
C MET A 491 21.02 -9.77 -9.43
N ALA A 492 19.68 -9.80 -9.53
CA ALA A 492 18.84 -8.74 -8.98
C ALA A 492 19.07 -8.59 -7.46
N TRP A 493 19.14 -9.72 -6.74
CA TRP A 493 19.41 -9.73 -5.31
C TRP A 493 20.85 -9.34 -4.95
N TRP A 494 21.83 -9.68 -5.79
CA TRP A 494 23.21 -9.24 -5.61
C TRP A 494 23.33 -7.72 -5.71
N MET A 495 22.75 -7.10 -6.74
CA MET A 495 22.77 -5.63 -6.88
C MET A 495 22.10 -4.94 -5.69
N PHE A 496 20.97 -5.49 -5.23
CA PHE A 496 20.29 -5.01 -4.02
C PHE A 496 21.22 -5.10 -2.80
N ALA A 497 21.83 -6.26 -2.57
CA ALA A 497 22.72 -6.50 -1.44
C ALA A 497 23.97 -5.61 -1.50
N LEU A 498 24.51 -5.38 -2.69
CA LEU A 498 25.66 -4.51 -2.91
C LEU A 498 25.36 -3.07 -2.50
N ILE A 499 24.27 -2.48 -3.01
CA ILE A 499 23.85 -1.13 -2.58
C ILE A 499 23.52 -1.12 -1.09
N PHE A 500 22.92 -2.18 -0.57
CA PHE A 500 22.53 -2.27 0.85
C PHE A 500 23.74 -2.22 1.77
N LEU A 501 24.81 -2.97 1.47
CA LEU A 501 26.05 -3.00 2.25
C LEU A 501 26.94 -1.79 1.99
N TRP A 502 26.86 -1.19 0.80
CA TRP A 502 27.54 0.06 0.47
C TRP A 502 26.91 1.27 1.18
N THR A 503 25.59 1.25 1.40
CA THR A 503 24.84 2.39 1.95
C THR A 503 25.44 2.92 3.26
N PRO A 504 25.80 2.09 4.26
CA PRO A 504 26.46 2.57 5.47
C PRO A 504 27.81 3.24 5.24
N VAL A 505 28.62 2.77 4.28
CA VAL A 505 29.91 3.39 3.91
C VAL A 505 29.67 4.82 3.43
N HIS A 506 28.68 5.01 2.58
CA HIS A 506 28.33 6.29 1.97
C HIS A 506 27.63 7.24 2.96
N PHE A 507 26.54 6.80 3.58
CA PHE A 507 25.71 7.67 4.41
C PHE A 507 26.32 8.01 5.77
N TRP A 508 27.11 7.12 6.38
CA TRP A 508 27.78 7.49 7.62
C TRP A 508 28.96 8.43 7.39
N ALA A 509 29.61 8.38 6.23
CA ALA A 509 30.55 9.43 5.82
C ALA A 509 29.86 10.80 5.75
N LEU A 510 28.65 10.87 5.16
CA LEU A 510 27.83 12.09 5.18
C LEU A 510 27.39 12.46 6.60
N ALA A 511 27.04 11.49 7.44
CA ALA A 511 26.58 11.74 8.81
C ALA A 511 27.68 12.32 9.70
N LEU A 512 28.97 12.02 9.43
CA LEU A 512 30.09 12.68 10.09
C LEU A 512 30.16 14.17 9.74
N LEU A 513 29.83 14.54 8.50
CA LEU A 513 29.78 15.95 8.07
C LEU A 513 28.62 16.72 8.68
N LEU A 514 27.47 16.05 8.82
CA LEU A 514 26.20 16.63 9.28
C LEU A 514 25.89 16.30 10.74
N LYS A 515 26.90 15.92 11.53
CA LYS A 515 26.73 15.47 12.91
C LYS A 515 26.02 16.50 13.77
N ASP A 516 26.43 17.77 13.66
CA ASP A 516 25.88 18.87 14.45
C ASP A 516 24.40 19.11 14.13
N ASP A 517 24.04 19.15 12.84
CA ASP A 517 22.64 19.26 12.37
C ASP A 517 21.78 18.12 12.93
N TYR A 518 22.28 16.88 12.90
CA TYR A 518 21.54 15.72 13.42
C TYR A 518 21.40 15.77 14.94
N GLN A 519 22.41 16.25 15.65
CA GLN A 519 22.37 16.43 17.09
C GLN A 519 21.35 17.50 17.49
N GLU A 520 21.32 18.64 16.79
CA GLU A 520 20.36 19.73 17.01
C GLU A 520 18.92 19.28 16.74
N ALA A 521 18.70 18.49 15.69
CA ALA A 521 17.39 17.92 15.36
C ALA A 521 16.97 16.74 16.26
N GLY A 522 17.85 16.26 17.15
CA GLY A 522 17.60 15.10 18.01
C GLY A 522 17.47 13.77 17.23
N VAL A 523 18.09 13.67 16.05
CA VAL A 523 18.09 12.45 15.23
C VAL A 523 19.22 11.54 15.73
N PRO A 524 18.93 10.30 16.18
CA PRO A 524 19.92 9.42 16.78
C PRO A 524 20.84 8.76 15.72
N MET A 525 21.55 9.55 14.93
CA MET A 525 22.54 9.05 13.97
C MET A 525 23.74 8.41 14.67
N LEU A 526 24.38 7.43 14.03
CA LEU A 526 25.52 6.72 14.60
C LEU A 526 26.63 7.64 15.18
N PRO A 527 27.11 8.69 14.48
CA PRO A 527 28.11 9.60 15.05
C PRO A 527 27.63 10.45 16.22
N VAL A 528 26.31 10.67 16.34
CA VAL A 528 25.70 11.39 17.48
C VAL A 528 25.62 10.48 18.70
N VAL A 529 25.25 9.20 18.51
CA VAL A 529 24.98 8.27 19.62
C VAL A 529 26.23 7.52 20.10
N LYS A 530 27.12 7.14 19.18
CA LYS A 530 28.30 6.30 19.45
C LYS A 530 29.62 7.02 19.21
N GLY A 531 29.58 8.25 18.72
CA GLY A 531 30.77 9.03 18.39
C GLY A 531 31.43 8.65 17.07
N GLU A 532 32.42 9.44 16.70
CA GLU A 532 33.04 9.38 15.38
C GLU A 532 33.90 8.13 15.20
N ARG A 533 34.67 7.73 16.22
CA ARG A 533 35.51 6.52 16.17
C ARG A 533 34.70 5.26 15.89
N ALA A 534 33.58 5.07 16.59
CA ALA A 534 32.70 3.93 16.35
C ALA A 534 32.06 3.97 14.95
N THR A 535 31.74 5.18 14.47
CA THR A 535 31.21 5.39 13.12
C THR A 535 32.22 4.99 12.05
N VAL A 536 33.48 5.39 12.20
CA VAL A 536 34.58 5.04 11.30
C VAL A 536 34.90 3.54 11.32
N ALA A 537 34.84 2.90 12.49
CA ALA A 537 34.99 1.44 12.59
C ALA A 537 33.89 0.70 11.81
N GLN A 538 32.64 1.17 11.92
CA GLN A 538 31.52 0.63 11.16
C GLN A 538 31.66 0.90 9.65
N ILE A 539 32.07 2.10 9.24
CA ILE A 539 32.40 2.41 7.83
C ILE A 539 33.46 1.42 7.30
N SER A 540 34.50 1.14 8.09
CA SER A 540 35.57 0.20 7.72
C SER A 540 35.05 -1.23 7.56
N PHE A 541 34.21 -1.68 8.49
CA PHE A 541 33.58 -3.00 8.43
C PHE A 541 32.69 -3.15 7.18
N TYR A 542 31.79 -2.20 6.92
CA TYR A 542 30.93 -2.24 5.74
C TYR A 542 31.71 -2.02 4.43
N THR A 543 32.85 -1.34 4.46
CA THR A 543 33.76 -1.25 3.30
C THR A 543 34.31 -2.64 2.96
N ALA A 544 34.78 -3.40 3.95
CA ALA A 544 35.26 -4.77 3.72
C ALA A 544 34.16 -5.69 3.17
N LEU A 545 32.94 -5.59 3.70
CA LEU A 545 31.79 -6.34 3.18
C LEU A 545 31.42 -5.93 1.74
N THR A 546 31.47 -4.64 1.43
CA THR A 546 31.19 -4.12 0.08
C THR A 546 32.21 -4.65 -0.92
N VAL A 547 33.51 -4.60 -0.58
CA VAL A 547 34.60 -5.16 -1.41
C VAL A 547 34.37 -6.65 -1.66
N ALA A 548 34.17 -7.43 -0.59
CA ALA A 548 33.95 -8.87 -0.71
C ALA A 548 32.73 -9.21 -1.60
N LEU A 549 31.62 -8.50 -1.42
CA LEU A 549 30.41 -8.74 -2.19
C LEU A 549 30.53 -8.26 -3.64
N SER A 550 31.27 -7.18 -3.91
CA SER A 550 31.44 -6.64 -5.26
C SER A 550 32.21 -7.58 -6.19
N LEU A 551 33.11 -8.41 -5.63
CA LEU A 551 33.90 -9.39 -6.38
C LEU A 551 33.14 -10.70 -6.64
N LEU A 552 32.05 -10.95 -5.91
CA LEU A 552 31.29 -12.21 -5.98
C LEU A 552 30.81 -12.60 -7.39
N PRO A 553 30.28 -11.68 -8.23
CA PRO A 553 29.80 -12.05 -9.56
C PRO A 553 30.88 -12.69 -10.43
N PHE A 554 32.13 -12.24 -10.34
CA PHE A 554 33.21 -12.87 -11.12
C PHE A 554 33.47 -14.31 -10.68
N PHE A 555 33.63 -14.54 -9.37
CA PHE A 555 33.89 -15.88 -8.83
C PHE A 555 32.71 -16.84 -9.00
N ALA A 556 31.49 -16.32 -9.10
CA ALA A 556 30.30 -17.10 -9.38
C ALA A 556 30.08 -17.37 -10.90
N GLY A 557 31.02 -16.99 -11.77
CA GLY A 557 30.89 -17.17 -13.22
C GLY A 557 29.80 -16.30 -13.86
N MET A 558 29.45 -15.22 -13.17
CA MET A 558 28.32 -14.34 -13.44
C MET A 558 28.77 -12.99 -14.05
N ALA A 559 30.07 -12.66 -14.00
CA ALA A 559 30.67 -11.48 -14.62
C ALA A 559 32.10 -11.79 -15.10
N GLY A 560 32.59 -11.00 -16.05
CA GLY A 560 33.83 -11.19 -16.78
C GLY A 560 35.00 -10.36 -16.25
N LEU A 561 36.10 -10.39 -17.01
CA LEU A 561 37.36 -9.75 -16.62
C LEU A 561 37.28 -8.22 -16.63
N ILE A 562 36.46 -7.61 -17.49
CA ILE A 562 36.29 -6.15 -17.51
C ILE A 562 35.67 -5.71 -16.19
N PHE A 563 34.62 -6.40 -15.73
CA PHE A 563 34.03 -6.14 -14.43
C PHE A 563 35.05 -6.37 -13.31
N LEU A 564 35.73 -7.51 -13.28
CA LEU A 564 36.70 -7.83 -12.22
C LEU A 564 37.79 -6.78 -12.06
N ILE A 565 38.49 -6.43 -13.15
CA ILE A 565 39.62 -5.48 -13.12
C ILE A 565 39.12 -4.11 -12.63
N SER A 566 37.98 -3.67 -13.15
CA SER A 566 37.37 -2.40 -12.76
C SER A 566 36.99 -2.39 -11.28
N THR A 567 36.35 -3.46 -10.79
CA THR A 567 35.96 -3.63 -9.40
C THR A 567 37.17 -3.59 -8.46
N ILE A 568 38.25 -4.32 -8.77
CA ILE A 568 39.48 -4.31 -7.97
C ILE A 568 40.07 -2.88 -7.86
N VAL A 569 40.15 -2.16 -8.98
CA VAL A 569 40.67 -0.78 -8.98
C VAL A 569 39.80 0.13 -8.11
N LEU A 570 38.47 0.06 -8.31
CA LEU A 570 37.50 0.85 -7.55
C LEU A 570 37.56 0.54 -6.06
N ASP A 571 37.69 -0.74 -5.69
CA ASP A 571 37.78 -1.23 -4.31
C ASP A 571 39.06 -0.77 -3.61
N VAL A 572 40.22 -0.90 -4.28
CA VAL A 572 41.50 -0.45 -3.74
C VAL A 572 41.45 1.05 -3.41
N ILE A 573 40.85 1.86 -4.28
CA ILE A 573 40.72 3.30 -4.03
C ILE A 573 39.70 3.55 -2.90
N LEU A 574 38.58 2.82 -2.84
CA LEU A 574 37.60 2.93 -1.74
C LEU A 574 38.24 2.65 -0.38
N VAL A 575 38.99 1.55 -0.30
CA VAL A 575 39.74 1.16 0.91
C VAL A 575 40.77 2.23 1.28
N ARG A 576 41.46 2.85 0.32
CA ARG A 576 42.38 3.96 0.58
C ARG A 576 41.68 5.17 1.19
N PHE A 577 40.51 5.58 0.68
CA PHE A 577 39.75 6.68 1.28
C PHE A 577 39.27 6.33 2.69
N CYS A 578 38.77 5.11 2.89
CA CYS A 578 38.37 4.61 4.20
C CYS A 578 39.54 4.60 5.20
N ALA A 579 40.71 4.09 4.79
CA ALA A 579 41.92 4.06 5.62
C ALA A 579 42.44 5.46 5.97
N ARG A 580 42.33 6.43 5.04
CA ARG A 580 42.67 7.84 5.33
C ARG A 580 41.73 8.43 6.37
N LEU A 581 40.43 8.21 6.25
CA LEU A 581 39.44 8.64 7.25
C LEU A 581 39.67 7.97 8.61
N ALA A 582 40.10 6.70 8.61
CA ALA A 582 40.42 5.96 9.83
C ALA A 582 41.65 6.50 10.57
N ARG A 583 42.64 7.02 9.84
CA ARG A 583 43.82 7.67 10.42
C ARG A 583 43.55 9.11 10.84
N HIS A 584 42.78 9.84 10.04
CA HIS A 584 42.45 11.25 10.24
C HIS A 584 40.93 11.44 10.15
N THR A 585 40.26 11.33 11.29
CA THR A 585 38.80 11.47 11.39
C THR A 585 38.43 12.95 11.38
N GLU A 586 38.43 13.53 10.19
CA GLU A 586 38.21 14.94 9.95
C GLU A 586 37.21 15.14 8.79
N ARG A 587 36.56 16.32 8.75
CA ARG A 587 35.51 16.63 7.77
C ARG A 587 35.99 16.52 6.30
N PRO A 588 37.18 16.99 5.90
CA PRO A 588 37.64 16.86 4.51
C PRO A 588 37.72 15.40 4.03
N GLN A 589 38.17 14.49 4.89
CA GLN A 589 38.36 13.07 4.63
C GLN A 589 37.00 12.37 4.53
N ALA A 590 36.06 12.72 5.41
CA ALA A 590 34.68 12.23 5.36
C ALA A 590 33.98 12.70 4.06
N SER A 591 34.19 13.96 3.67
CA SER A 591 33.69 14.50 2.41
C SER A 591 34.29 13.79 1.20
N ALA A 592 35.60 13.55 1.19
CA ALA A 592 36.27 12.87 0.10
C ALA A 592 35.75 11.42 -0.07
N LEU A 593 35.58 10.68 1.04
CA LEU A 593 34.98 9.34 1.01
C LEU A 593 33.51 9.37 0.54
N PHE A 594 32.72 10.36 0.97
CA PHE A 594 31.34 10.51 0.55
C PHE A 594 31.22 10.73 -0.98
N HIS A 595 32.02 11.63 -1.54
CA HIS A 595 32.00 11.90 -2.99
C HIS A 595 32.56 10.73 -3.81
N TYR A 596 33.67 10.13 -3.36
CA TYR A 596 34.23 8.96 -4.03
C TYR A 596 33.27 7.77 -3.98
N SER A 597 32.58 7.53 -2.87
CA SER A 597 31.64 6.40 -2.77
C SER A 597 30.46 6.51 -3.75
N MET A 598 30.00 7.71 -4.09
CA MET A 598 29.01 7.91 -5.16
C MET A 598 29.58 7.54 -6.54
N LEU A 599 30.78 8.02 -6.86
CA LEU A 599 31.47 7.69 -8.11
C LEU A 599 31.74 6.18 -8.21
N TYR A 600 32.21 5.57 -7.12
CA TYR A 600 32.44 4.13 -6.99
C TYR A 600 31.20 3.35 -7.43
N LEU A 601 30.03 3.67 -6.87
CA LEU A 601 28.82 2.94 -7.18
C LEU A 601 28.37 3.13 -8.64
N ALA A 602 28.43 4.37 -9.15
CA ALA A 602 28.08 4.66 -10.54
C ALA A 602 29.02 3.91 -11.51
N ALA A 603 30.33 3.98 -11.28
CA ALA A 603 31.32 3.31 -12.11
C ALA A 603 31.17 1.79 -12.04
N LEU A 604 30.95 1.22 -10.86
CA LEU A 604 30.79 -0.23 -10.68
C LEU A 604 29.59 -0.77 -11.47
N PHE A 605 28.43 -0.10 -11.38
CA PHE A 605 27.23 -0.48 -12.15
C PHE A 605 27.40 -0.27 -13.66
N LEU A 606 28.08 0.80 -14.07
CA LEU A 606 28.38 1.04 -15.48
C LEU A 606 29.28 -0.07 -16.04
N MET A 607 30.36 -0.41 -15.33
CA MET A 607 31.30 -1.45 -15.77
C MET A 607 30.65 -2.84 -15.74
N PHE A 608 29.75 -3.10 -14.81
CA PHE A 608 28.92 -4.31 -14.84
C PHE A 608 28.05 -4.38 -16.09
N ALA A 609 27.34 -3.30 -16.42
CA ALA A 609 26.52 -3.24 -17.63
C ALA A 609 27.35 -3.37 -18.93
N VAL A 610 28.55 -2.78 -18.97
CA VAL A 610 29.49 -2.93 -20.10
C VAL A 610 29.97 -4.38 -20.19
N ASP A 611 30.45 -4.98 -19.10
CA ASP A 611 30.97 -6.34 -19.12
C ASP A 611 29.94 -7.38 -19.58
N GLN A 612 28.70 -7.28 -19.09
CA GLN A 612 27.59 -8.14 -19.51
C GLN A 612 27.30 -8.04 -21.01
N ARG A 613 27.47 -6.84 -21.58
CA ARG A 613 27.19 -6.60 -23.00
C ARG A 613 28.30 -7.07 -23.93
N TRP A 614 29.56 -6.98 -23.52
CA TRP A 614 30.71 -7.19 -24.43
C TRP A 614 31.39 -8.55 -24.28
N ILE A 615 31.25 -9.22 -23.15
CA ILE A 615 31.92 -10.52 -22.89
C ILE A 615 30.89 -11.64 -22.74
N PHE A 616 29.83 -11.42 -21.95
CA PHE A 616 28.81 -12.45 -21.70
C PHE A 616 27.71 -12.50 -22.77
N GLY A 617 27.43 -11.40 -23.47
CA GLY A 617 26.45 -11.39 -24.57
C GLY A 617 26.94 -11.93 -25.91
N SER A 618 28.23 -12.25 -26.02
CA SER A 618 28.90 -12.82 -27.20
C SER A 618 29.19 -14.32 -27.10
N LEU A 619 28.92 -14.92 -25.93
CA LEU A 619 28.87 -16.36 -25.68
C LEU A 619 27.42 -16.81 -25.71
#